data_AF-A0A955TV68-F1
#
_entry.id   AF-A0A955TV68-F1
#
_cell.length_a   1.000
_cell.length_b   1.000
_cell.length_c   1.000
_cell.angle_alpha   90.00
_cell.angle_beta   90.00
_cell.angle_gamma   90.00
#
_symmetry.space_group_name_H-M   'P 1'
#
loop_
_entity.id
_entity.type
_entity.pdbx_description
1 polymer ?
#
loop_
_entity_poly.entity_id
_entity_poly.type
_entity_poly.pdbx_seq_one_letter_code
_entity_poly.pdbx_strand_id
1 'polypeptide(L)'
;MKSHIQHLWPYPLTRKVKVLGVVGVNNLLTKEFLDKMPDLLVKEVAEKSKCVSESVLDPALQSLKATVQDHFPSLWPAVDLGLATCATLLLQDNVNPVAVIYVGPPSTGKSTVLEMFGDARVSGKVFCYVSDSFTPASFVSQAANVKKEKLAEVDLLPRIQHKVLVTPELAPIFRGKEEELAKTFTVLTRVLDGQGYQCDSGTHGQRGYRGDYVFSWLGGTTPFDKKVWKVMSQLGSRLFFLLMDQEEAITLEALVHPSSSIPYAARLGECRKAVHEFLPILFEHYQGIRGVAWNPQEEDSELREWIGRCAMLLAKTRSAPLCHDSPGSEEAPWRAYAVLHNLARGHALVHGRTQLAWEDFPLIAQVTCSTMPFPMGMLFRALAQNPQGKLTRTEVQDLLAVESHNTAQMVMEEIGQSGVIKYFALGQGQASYLTFDKEWEWCGLGDYRTILSANLSKVGGCA
;
A
#
# COMPACT_ATOMS: atom_id res chain seq x y z
N MET A 1 19.99 -17.09 -56.09
CA MET A 1 20.09 -18.39 -55.38
C MET A 1 20.09 -18.12 -53.88
N LYS A 2 19.30 -18.88 -53.11
CA LYS A 2 18.84 -18.70 -51.70
C LYS A 2 17.42 -18.11 -51.62
N SER A 3 16.35 -18.90 -51.55
CA SER A 3 15.86 -19.88 -50.53
C SER A 3 15.19 -19.21 -49.31
N HIS A 4 13.86 -19.36 -49.25
CA HIS A 4 12.96 -19.70 -48.12
C HIS A 4 13.13 -18.90 -46.81
N ILE A 5 12.07 -18.32 -46.21
CA ILE A 5 10.99 -19.03 -45.50
C ILE A 5 9.68 -18.21 -45.48
N GLN A 6 8.58 -18.96 -45.60
CA GLN A 6 7.16 -18.62 -45.54
C GLN A 6 6.61 -18.49 -44.10
N HIS A 7 5.56 -17.65 -43.98
CA HIS A 7 4.32 -17.75 -43.16
C HIS A 7 4.45 -17.99 -41.63
N LEU A 8 3.77 -17.27 -40.73
CA LEU A 8 2.31 -17.05 -40.65
C LEU A 8 1.98 -15.83 -39.77
N TRP A 9 1.29 -14.84 -40.34
CA TRP A 9 0.27 -14.05 -39.63
C TRP A 9 -0.71 -13.47 -40.66
N PRO A 10 -1.97 -13.92 -40.66
CA PRO A 10 -3.08 -13.16 -41.25
C PRO A 10 -4.19 -12.99 -40.18
N TYR A 11 -5.01 -11.95 -40.08
CA TYR A 11 -5.45 -10.86 -40.95
C TYR A 11 -6.39 -9.96 -40.09
N PRO A 12 -7.12 -8.95 -40.60
CA PRO A 12 -6.94 -7.57 -40.18
C PRO A 12 -8.15 -6.92 -39.47
N LEU A 13 -7.89 -5.72 -38.95
CA LEU A 13 -8.85 -4.63 -38.73
C LEU A 13 -9.74 -4.43 -39.96
N THR A 14 -11.06 -4.54 -39.79
CA THR A 14 -12.11 -3.62 -40.29
C THR A 14 -13.50 -4.26 -40.14
N ARG A 15 -14.32 -3.73 -39.24
CA ARG A 15 -15.79 -3.77 -39.42
C ARG A 15 -16.41 -2.50 -38.85
N LYS A 16 -17.03 -1.74 -39.76
CA LYS A 16 -17.96 -0.65 -39.48
C LYS A 16 -19.06 -1.15 -38.53
N VAL A 17 -19.22 -0.51 -37.38
CA VAL A 17 -20.45 -0.59 -36.58
C VAL A 17 -21.09 0.79 -36.59
N LYS A 18 -22.36 0.79 -37.01
CA LYS A 18 -23.26 1.94 -37.08
C LYS A 18 -23.29 2.69 -35.75
N VAL A 19 -23.16 4.01 -35.83
CA VAL A 19 -23.65 4.97 -34.84
C VAL A 19 -25.16 4.74 -34.69
N LEU A 20 -25.57 4.22 -33.54
CA LEU A 20 -26.94 4.19 -33.07
C LEU A 20 -26.96 4.82 -31.67
N GLY A 21 -27.97 5.65 -31.46
CA GLY A 21 -27.97 6.74 -30.49
C GLY A 21 -27.71 6.35 -29.04
N VAL A 22 -26.94 7.20 -28.38
CA VAL A 22 -26.85 7.32 -26.93
C VAL A 22 -28.22 7.77 -26.42
N VAL A 23 -29.00 6.84 -25.87
CA VAL A 23 -30.19 7.15 -25.06
C VAL A 23 -30.14 6.30 -23.79
N GLY A 24 -29.83 6.97 -22.68
CA GLY A 24 -30.31 6.72 -21.33
C GLY A 24 -30.36 5.28 -20.82
N VAL A 25 -29.26 4.81 -20.23
CA VAL A 25 -29.30 3.83 -19.14
C VAL A 25 -28.29 4.26 -18.08
N ASN A 26 -28.65 5.27 -17.28
CA ASN A 26 -27.94 5.67 -16.06
C ASN A 26 -28.99 5.85 -14.96
N ASN A 27 -28.64 5.40 -13.74
CA ASN A 27 -29.27 5.71 -12.44
C ASN A 27 -30.34 4.79 -11.81
N LEU A 28 -30.60 3.57 -12.30
CA LEU A 28 -31.59 2.69 -11.62
C LEU A 28 -31.02 1.46 -10.90
N LEU A 29 -29.80 1.02 -11.22
CA LEU A 29 -29.22 -0.18 -10.59
C LEU A 29 -28.35 0.10 -9.36
N THR A 30 -27.98 1.35 -9.09
CA THR A 30 -27.16 1.68 -7.92
C THR A 30 -27.98 1.77 -6.63
N LYS A 31 -29.20 2.33 -6.66
CA LYS A 31 -29.95 2.63 -5.43
C LYS A 31 -30.61 1.41 -4.78
N GLU A 32 -31.22 0.53 -5.57
CA GLU A 32 -31.88 -0.69 -5.06
C GLU A 32 -30.91 -1.77 -4.55
N PHE A 33 -29.63 -1.68 -4.94
CA PHE A 33 -28.58 -2.62 -4.55
C PHE A 33 -27.78 -2.10 -3.35
N LEU A 34 -27.49 -0.79 -3.29
CA LEU A 34 -26.89 -0.13 -2.13
C LEU A 34 -27.73 -0.27 -0.86
N ASP A 35 -29.07 -0.30 -0.97
CA ASP A 35 -29.96 -0.52 0.19
C ASP A 35 -29.97 -1.98 0.70
N LYS A 36 -29.46 -2.96 -0.05
CA LYS A 36 -29.47 -4.39 0.32
C LYS A 36 -28.13 -4.91 0.87
N MET A 37 -27.08 -4.10 0.83
CA MET A 37 -25.73 -4.45 1.28
C MET A 37 -25.62 -4.81 2.78
N PRO A 38 -26.32 -4.14 3.73
CA PRO A 38 -26.23 -4.49 5.15
C PRO A 38 -26.80 -5.88 5.47
N ASP A 39 -27.88 -6.28 4.80
CA ASP A 39 -28.56 -7.55 5.04
C ASP A 39 -27.86 -8.74 4.35
N LEU A 40 -27.14 -8.50 3.25
CA LEU A 40 -26.32 -9.50 2.57
C LEU A 40 -25.02 -9.81 3.34
N LEU A 41 -24.38 -8.78 3.91
CA LEU A 41 -23.20 -8.94 4.77
C LEU A 41 -23.49 -9.76 6.04
N VAL A 42 -24.70 -9.67 6.61
CA VAL A 42 -25.04 -10.42 7.84
C VAL A 42 -25.53 -11.84 7.54
N LYS A 43 -26.19 -12.08 6.40
CA LYS A 43 -26.74 -13.41 6.06
C LYS A 43 -25.77 -14.31 5.31
N GLU A 44 -24.93 -13.80 4.41
CA GLU A 44 -23.93 -14.64 3.72
C GLU A 44 -22.77 -15.07 4.63
N VAL A 45 -22.44 -14.27 5.65
CA VAL A 45 -21.45 -14.62 6.69
C VAL A 45 -21.90 -15.81 7.54
N ALA A 46 -23.21 -16.07 7.67
CA ALA A 46 -23.73 -17.18 8.45
C ALA A 46 -23.88 -18.49 7.66
N GLU A 47 -24.10 -18.43 6.34
CA GLU A 47 -24.45 -19.62 5.54
C GLU A 47 -23.28 -20.22 4.74
N LYS A 48 -22.21 -19.48 4.44
CA LYS A 48 -21.03 -19.99 3.70
C LYS A 48 -19.88 -20.52 4.55
N SER A 49 -19.96 -20.46 5.89
CA SER A 49 -18.94 -21.00 6.82
C SER A 49 -18.92 -22.54 6.93
N LYS A 50 -19.54 -23.27 6.00
CA LYS A 50 -19.67 -24.74 6.05
C LYS A 50 -19.09 -25.42 4.81
N CYS A 51 -17.81 -25.19 4.51
CA CYS A 51 -16.98 -26.19 3.85
C CYS A 51 -15.50 -25.75 3.80
N VAL A 52 -14.76 -25.88 4.91
CA VAL A 52 -13.30 -25.85 4.84
C VAL A 52 -12.77 -26.90 5.81
N SER A 53 -12.00 -27.86 5.29
CA SER A 53 -11.12 -28.69 6.11
C SER A 53 -10.31 -27.79 7.03
N GLU A 54 -10.35 -27.99 8.35
CA GLU A 54 -9.62 -27.17 9.33
C GLU A 54 -8.18 -26.97 8.87
N SER A 55 -7.91 -25.78 8.31
CA SER A 55 -6.58 -25.44 7.84
C SER A 55 -5.76 -25.12 9.08
N VAL A 56 -4.55 -25.68 9.17
CA VAL A 56 -3.62 -25.41 10.29
C VAL A 56 -3.32 -23.90 10.44
N LEU A 57 -3.58 -23.12 9.38
CA LEU A 57 -3.38 -21.69 9.32
C LEU A 57 -4.34 -20.90 10.21
N ASP A 58 -5.63 -21.23 10.25
CA ASP A 58 -6.60 -20.42 11.00
C ASP A 58 -6.29 -20.43 12.51
N PRO A 59 -6.11 -21.59 13.19
CA PRO A 59 -5.71 -21.60 14.59
C PRO A 59 -4.38 -20.87 14.87
N ALA A 60 -3.41 -20.98 13.97
CA ALA A 60 -2.12 -20.31 14.10
C ALA A 60 -2.25 -18.79 13.96
N LEU A 61 -3.08 -18.32 13.02
CA LEU A 61 -3.36 -16.89 12.83
C LEU A 61 -4.15 -16.32 14.01
N GLN A 62 -5.17 -17.03 14.51
CA GLN A 62 -5.92 -16.60 15.69
C GLN A 62 -5.01 -16.51 16.92
N SER A 63 -4.11 -17.47 17.11
CA SER A 63 -3.13 -17.41 18.20
C SER A 63 -2.18 -16.22 18.05
N LEU A 64 -1.69 -15.94 16.84
CA LEU A 64 -0.85 -14.77 16.59
C LEU A 64 -1.62 -13.46 16.85
N LYS A 65 -2.84 -13.36 16.35
CA LYS A 65 -3.73 -12.22 16.53
C LYS A 65 -4.00 -11.95 18.01
N ALA A 66 -4.35 -12.97 18.78
CA ALA A 66 -4.55 -12.86 20.21
C ALA A 66 -3.29 -12.34 20.91
N THR A 67 -2.11 -12.93 20.67
CA THR A 67 -0.85 -12.47 21.27
C THR A 67 -0.53 -11.01 20.96
N VAL A 68 -0.72 -10.59 19.71
CA VAL A 68 -0.48 -9.19 19.32
C VAL A 68 -1.50 -8.26 19.96
N GLN A 69 -2.79 -8.65 19.98
CA GLN A 69 -3.84 -7.82 20.55
C GLN A 69 -3.75 -7.71 22.08
N ASP A 70 -3.31 -8.76 22.77
CA ASP A 70 -3.13 -8.77 24.22
C ASP A 70 -1.99 -7.82 24.65
N HIS A 71 -0.93 -7.71 23.84
CA HIS A 71 0.23 -6.89 24.16
C HIS A 71 0.20 -5.49 23.55
N PHE A 72 -0.27 -5.37 22.31
CA PHE A 72 -0.30 -4.16 21.50
C PHE A 72 -1.58 -4.10 20.64
N PRO A 73 -2.76 -3.85 21.26
CA PRO A 73 -4.06 -3.90 20.60
C PRO A 73 -4.16 -3.12 19.28
N SER A 74 -3.57 -1.93 19.23
CA SER A 74 -3.62 -1.04 18.06
C SER A 74 -2.68 -1.43 16.92
N LEU A 75 -1.75 -2.38 17.14
CA LEU A 75 -0.75 -2.75 16.14
C LEU A 75 -1.18 -3.89 15.23
N TRP A 76 -2.29 -4.59 15.53
CA TRP A 76 -2.76 -5.70 14.70
C TRP A 76 -2.91 -5.35 13.22
N PRO A 77 -3.58 -4.24 12.81
CA PRO A 77 -3.74 -3.93 11.40
C PRO A 77 -2.41 -3.76 10.65
N ALA A 78 -1.39 -3.23 11.32
CA ALA A 78 -0.06 -3.09 10.75
C ALA A 78 0.68 -4.44 10.66
N VAL A 79 0.52 -5.31 11.66
CA VAL A 79 1.06 -6.68 11.61
C VAL A 79 0.40 -7.48 10.49
N ASP A 80 -0.93 -7.39 10.36
CA ASP A 80 -1.74 -8.07 9.35
C ASP A 80 -1.32 -7.65 7.93
N LEU A 81 -1.15 -6.34 7.70
CA LEU A 81 -0.60 -5.81 6.44
C LEU A 81 0.83 -6.32 6.18
N GLY A 82 1.66 -6.39 7.22
CA GLY A 82 3.02 -6.94 7.14
C GLY A 82 3.01 -8.41 6.69
N LEU A 83 2.14 -9.23 7.27
CA LEU A 83 1.95 -10.63 6.88
C LEU A 83 1.45 -10.74 5.43
N ALA A 84 0.46 -9.94 5.04
CA ALA A 84 -0.05 -9.89 3.67
C ALA A 84 1.06 -9.53 2.67
N THR A 85 1.92 -8.57 3.03
CA THR A 85 3.08 -8.16 2.23
C THR A 85 4.10 -9.29 2.07
N CYS A 86 4.38 -10.05 3.13
CA CYS A 86 5.21 -11.25 3.09
C CYS A 86 4.58 -12.33 2.18
N ALA A 87 3.27 -12.56 2.32
CA ALA A 87 2.52 -13.58 1.58
C ALA A 87 2.46 -13.31 0.07
N THR A 88 2.69 -12.07 -0.39
CA THR A 88 2.80 -11.78 -1.84
C THR A 88 3.94 -12.55 -2.53
N LEU A 89 4.94 -13.05 -1.78
CA LEU A 89 6.01 -13.91 -2.31
C LEU A 89 5.55 -15.35 -2.59
N LEU A 90 4.41 -15.77 -2.06
CA LEU A 90 3.81 -17.09 -2.33
C LEU A 90 3.17 -17.17 -3.71
N LEU A 91 2.81 -16.02 -4.29
CA LEU A 91 2.12 -15.92 -5.56
C LEU A 91 3.06 -16.25 -6.72
N GLN A 92 2.69 -17.25 -7.52
CA GLN A 92 3.52 -17.72 -8.64
C GLN A 92 3.71 -16.65 -9.73
N ASP A 93 2.68 -15.84 -9.98
CA ASP A 93 2.63 -14.80 -11.00
C ASP A 93 3.15 -13.43 -10.51
N ASN A 94 3.62 -13.33 -9.27
CA ASN A 94 4.12 -12.05 -8.76
C ASN A 94 5.46 -11.67 -9.42
N VAL A 95 5.44 -10.60 -10.20
CA VAL A 95 6.63 -10.06 -10.89
C VAL A 95 7.09 -8.71 -10.32
N ASN A 96 6.33 -8.11 -9.41
CA ASN A 96 6.64 -6.80 -8.86
C ASN A 96 6.95 -6.91 -7.37
N PRO A 97 8.10 -6.41 -6.91
CA PRO A 97 8.34 -6.18 -5.49
C PRO A 97 7.19 -5.38 -4.86
N VAL A 98 6.69 -5.87 -3.73
CA VAL A 98 5.64 -5.18 -2.97
C VAL A 98 6.30 -4.46 -1.80
N ALA A 99 6.26 -3.13 -1.82
CA ALA A 99 6.88 -2.29 -0.79
C ALA A 99 5.81 -1.51 -0.01
N VAL A 100 5.68 -1.84 1.26
CA VAL A 100 4.79 -1.20 2.22
C VAL A 100 5.61 -0.48 3.28
N ILE A 101 5.36 0.81 3.42
CA ILE A 101 6.07 1.69 4.35
C ILE A 101 5.09 2.22 5.40
N TYR A 102 5.35 1.93 6.66
CA TYR A 102 4.64 2.49 7.79
C TYR A 102 5.07 3.95 8.00
N VAL A 103 4.11 4.87 7.99
CA VAL A 103 4.34 6.32 8.11
C VAL A 103 3.59 6.83 9.33
N GLY A 104 4.27 7.55 10.21
CA GLY A 104 3.59 8.13 11.37
C GLY A 104 4.54 8.83 12.34
N PRO A 105 4.03 9.68 13.25
CA PRO A 105 4.85 10.34 14.27
C PRO A 105 5.72 9.38 15.10
N PRO A 106 6.79 9.85 15.75
CA PRO A 106 7.52 9.02 16.72
C PRO A 106 6.58 8.36 17.73
N SER A 107 6.96 7.18 18.22
CA SER A 107 6.18 6.43 19.23
C SER A 107 4.81 5.89 18.80
N THR A 108 4.51 5.79 17.50
CA THR A 108 3.28 5.14 17.01
C THR A 108 3.39 3.61 16.82
N GLY A 109 4.50 3.00 17.27
CA GLY A 109 4.70 1.54 17.21
C GLY A 109 5.21 1.00 15.87
N LYS A 110 5.59 1.85 14.91
CA LYS A 110 6.18 1.44 13.61
C LYS A 110 7.37 0.49 13.78
N SER A 111 8.36 0.91 14.56
CA SER A 111 9.57 0.11 14.82
C SER A 111 9.22 -1.17 15.58
N THR A 112 8.25 -1.11 16.50
CA THR A 112 7.72 -2.29 17.21
C THR A 112 7.20 -3.35 16.25
N VAL A 113 6.37 -2.95 15.27
CA VAL A 113 5.86 -3.88 14.23
C VAL A 113 7.02 -4.44 13.41
N LEU A 114 7.93 -3.60 12.92
CA LEU A 114 9.06 -4.05 12.09
C LEU A 114 10.00 -5.00 12.85
N GLU A 115 10.22 -4.77 14.14
CA GLU A 115 10.98 -5.65 15.04
C GLU A 115 10.32 -7.02 15.24
N MET A 116 8.99 -7.11 15.17
CA MET A 116 8.29 -8.41 15.23
C MET A 116 8.62 -9.30 14.02
N PHE A 117 8.90 -8.72 12.85
CA PHE A 117 9.31 -9.45 11.65
C PHE A 117 10.81 -9.69 11.56
N GLY A 118 11.63 -8.91 12.29
CA GLY A 118 13.08 -8.90 12.15
C GLY A 118 13.72 -10.27 12.35
N ASP A 119 14.58 -10.69 11.42
CA ASP A 119 15.30 -11.97 11.43
C ASP A 119 14.42 -13.23 11.43
N ALA A 120 13.12 -13.11 11.12
CA ALA A 120 12.25 -14.26 10.96
C ALA A 120 12.86 -15.24 9.94
N ARG A 121 12.76 -16.54 10.25
CA ARG A 121 13.33 -17.61 9.44
C ARG A 121 12.23 -18.47 8.87
N VAL A 122 12.41 -18.93 7.64
CA VAL A 122 11.56 -19.92 6.98
C VAL A 122 12.48 -21.03 6.45
N SER A 123 12.14 -22.28 6.72
CA SER A 123 12.95 -23.46 6.36
C SER A 123 14.43 -23.34 6.78
N GLY A 124 14.68 -22.80 7.98
CA GLY A 124 16.01 -22.65 8.57
C GLY A 124 16.86 -21.50 8.01
N LYS A 125 16.38 -20.75 7.02
CA LYS A 125 17.09 -19.60 6.42
C LYS A 125 16.47 -18.28 6.86
N VAL A 126 17.28 -17.23 6.96
CA VAL A 126 16.78 -15.86 7.20
C VAL A 126 15.87 -15.46 6.04
N PHE A 127 14.61 -15.21 6.36
CA PHE A 127 13.56 -14.82 5.43
C PHE A 127 13.28 -13.33 5.50
N CYS A 128 13.23 -12.76 6.71
CA CYS A 128 13.17 -11.31 6.91
C CYS A 128 14.57 -10.76 7.18
N TYR A 129 15.15 -10.10 6.17
CA TYR A 129 16.48 -9.50 6.23
C TYR A 129 16.40 -8.07 6.76
N VAL A 130 16.98 -7.82 7.94
CA VAL A 130 16.99 -6.49 8.56
C VAL A 130 18.15 -5.66 8.04
N SER A 131 17.88 -4.40 7.68
CA SER A 131 18.88 -3.40 7.35
C SER A 131 18.45 -2.04 7.88
N ASP A 132 19.18 -1.50 8.86
CA ASP A 132 18.88 -0.19 9.46
C ASP A 132 19.17 0.97 8.51
N SER A 133 20.13 0.78 7.61
CA SER A 133 20.49 1.77 6.60
C SER A 133 21.19 1.08 5.45
N PHE A 134 20.91 1.55 4.23
CA PHE A 134 21.61 1.13 3.03
C PHE A 134 21.70 2.30 2.06
N THR A 135 22.75 2.30 1.25
CA THR A 135 22.89 3.26 0.14
C THR A 135 22.42 2.63 -1.16
N PRO A 136 22.00 3.40 -2.17
CA PRO A 136 21.64 2.84 -3.48
C PRO A 136 22.76 2.00 -4.11
N ALA A 137 24.02 2.34 -3.82
CA ALA A 137 25.19 1.60 -4.27
C ALA A 137 25.37 0.23 -3.60
N SER A 138 24.67 -0.04 -2.49
CA SER A 138 24.71 -1.35 -1.82
C SER A 138 23.95 -2.45 -2.58
N PHE A 139 22.96 -2.09 -3.42
CA PHE A 139 22.24 -3.07 -4.24
C PHE A 139 23.17 -3.78 -5.24
N VAL A 140 24.08 -3.02 -5.84
CA VAL A 140 25.13 -3.52 -6.74
C VAL A 140 26.40 -2.74 -6.45
N SER A 141 27.32 -3.36 -5.69
CA SER A 141 28.56 -2.70 -5.31
C SER A 141 29.56 -2.69 -6.46
N GLN A 142 30.17 -1.53 -6.64
CA GLN A 142 31.32 -1.35 -7.53
C GLN A 142 32.63 -1.44 -6.73
N ALA A 143 32.63 -2.25 -5.66
CA ALA A 143 33.79 -2.39 -4.77
C ALA A 143 34.99 -2.94 -5.57
N ALA A 144 36.09 -2.17 -5.60
CA ALA A 144 37.28 -2.49 -6.38
C ALA A 144 38.15 -3.59 -5.76
N ASN A 145 38.02 -3.77 -4.45
CA ASN A 145 38.74 -4.77 -3.67
C ASN A 145 38.06 -6.14 -3.63
N VAL A 146 36.84 -6.29 -4.19
CA VAL A 146 36.08 -7.54 -4.18
C VAL A 146 36.05 -8.15 -5.59
N LYS A 147 36.44 -9.42 -5.68
CA LYS A 147 36.37 -10.18 -6.94
C LYS A 147 34.92 -10.41 -7.34
N LYS A 148 34.65 -10.47 -8.65
CA LYS A 148 33.29 -10.57 -9.21
C LYS A 148 32.49 -11.75 -8.65
N GLU A 149 33.16 -12.87 -8.37
CA GLU A 149 32.54 -14.09 -7.86
C GLU A 149 32.03 -13.95 -6.42
N LYS A 150 32.63 -13.03 -5.64
CA LYS A 150 32.24 -12.76 -4.24
C LYS A 150 31.26 -11.59 -4.09
N LEU A 151 30.97 -10.86 -5.17
CA LEU A 151 30.05 -9.73 -5.12
C LEU A 151 28.64 -10.15 -4.70
N ALA A 152 28.19 -11.35 -5.07
CA ALA A 152 26.87 -11.84 -4.69
C ALA A 152 26.70 -12.03 -3.17
N GLU A 153 27.80 -12.23 -2.43
CA GLU A 153 27.79 -12.34 -0.96
C GLU A 153 27.77 -10.98 -0.26
N VAL A 154 28.22 -9.93 -0.96
CA VAL A 154 28.34 -8.57 -0.42
C VAL A 154 27.12 -7.73 -0.80
N ASP A 155 26.71 -7.81 -2.06
CA ASP A 155 25.65 -7.00 -2.64
C ASP A 155 24.30 -7.31 -1.99
N LEU A 156 23.53 -6.26 -1.74
CA LEU A 156 22.24 -6.38 -1.08
C LEU A 156 21.22 -7.11 -1.96
N LEU A 157 21.23 -6.86 -3.28
CA LEU A 157 20.18 -7.35 -4.18
C LEU A 157 20.08 -8.90 -4.23
N PRO A 158 21.19 -9.66 -4.37
CA PRO A 158 21.13 -11.12 -4.25
C PRO A 158 20.76 -11.60 -2.85
N ARG A 159 21.14 -10.86 -1.81
CA ARG A 159 20.89 -11.26 -0.41
C ARG A 159 19.42 -11.17 -0.03
N ILE A 160 18.66 -10.26 -0.66
CA ILE A 160 17.23 -10.04 -0.43
C ILE A 160 16.33 -10.72 -1.48
N GLN A 161 16.91 -11.42 -2.47
CA GLN A 161 16.13 -12.14 -3.48
C GLN A 161 15.18 -13.15 -2.80
N HIS A 162 13.89 -13.05 -3.14
CA HIS A 162 12.79 -13.85 -2.57
C HIS A 162 12.68 -13.80 -1.05
N LYS A 163 13.03 -12.66 -0.46
CA LYS A 163 12.97 -12.40 0.98
C LYS A 163 12.20 -11.11 1.26
N VAL A 164 12.01 -10.84 2.54
CA VAL A 164 11.45 -9.58 3.01
C VAL A 164 12.60 -8.70 3.49
N LEU A 165 12.84 -7.58 2.82
CA LEU A 165 13.70 -6.53 3.34
C LEU A 165 12.93 -5.80 4.44
N VAL A 166 13.51 -5.69 5.64
CA VAL A 166 12.94 -4.96 6.77
C VAL A 166 13.85 -3.78 7.08
N THR A 167 13.32 -2.56 6.97
CA THR A 167 14.08 -1.33 7.24
C THR A 167 13.37 -0.51 8.32
N PRO A 168 13.79 -0.63 9.60
CA PRO A 168 13.15 0.04 10.73
C PRO A 168 13.01 1.56 10.57
N GLU A 169 13.98 2.20 9.90
CA GLU A 169 14.00 3.64 9.68
C GLU A 169 14.50 3.98 8.26
N LEU A 170 13.61 4.54 7.44
CA LEU A 170 13.91 4.96 6.07
C LEU A 170 14.24 6.44 5.94
N ALA A 171 14.11 7.23 7.00
CA ALA A 171 14.46 8.65 6.97
C ALA A 171 15.86 8.93 6.38
N PRO A 172 16.92 8.13 6.63
CA PRO A 172 18.22 8.34 6.00
C PRO A 172 18.20 8.26 4.46
N ILE A 173 17.30 7.47 3.88
CA ILE A 173 17.17 7.29 2.42
C ILE A 173 16.31 8.41 1.82
N PHE A 174 15.36 8.93 2.59
CA PHE A 174 14.43 9.98 2.16
C PHE A 174 14.87 11.41 2.53
N ARG A 175 16.03 11.57 3.15
CA ARG A 175 16.63 12.87 3.48
C ARG A 175 17.83 13.14 2.59
N GLY A 176 17.99 14.39 2.18
CA GLY A 176 19.10 14.81 1.34
C GLY A 176 18.73 15.97 0.43
N LYS A 177 19.68 16.37 -0.43
CA LYS A 177 19.39 17.34 -1.49
C LYS A 177 18.51 16.69 -2.57
N GLU A 178 17.71 17.49 -3.27
CA GLU A 178 16.77 17.01 -4.29
C GLU A 178 17.46 16.16 -5.37
N GLU A 179 18.67 16.55 -5.78
CA GLU A 179 19.48 15.78 -6.75
C GLU A 179 19.93 14.39 -6.24
N GLU A 180 20.26 14.29 -4.95
CA GLU A 180 20.67 13.02 -4.33
C GLU A 180 19.47 12.09 -4.16
N LEU A 181 18.32 12.66 -3.79
CA LEU A 181 17.05 11.95 -3.74
C LEU A 181 16.66 11.45 -5.12
N ALA A 182 16.72 12.28 -6.16
CA ALA A 182 16.39 11.89 -7.53
C ALA A 182 17.28 10.73 -8.03
N LYS A 183 18.59 10.78 -7.74
CA LYS A 183 19.51 9.67 -8.05
C LYS A 183 19.13 8.38 -7.31
N THR A 184 18.85 8.49 -6.01
CA THR A 184 18.42 7.37 -5.16
C THR A 184 17.15 6.73 -5.69
N PHE A 185 16.14 7.54 -6.00
CA PHE A 185 14.87 7.10 -6.55
C PHE A 185 14.98 6.49 -7.94
N THR A 186 15.89 6.98 -8.77
CA THR A 186 16.17 6.37 -10.09
C THR A 186 16.66 4.92 -9.95
N VAL A 187 17.57 4.67 -9.01
CA VAL A 187 18.05 3.30 -8.72
C VAL A 187 16.93 2.44 -8.13
N LEU A 188 16.22 2.96 -7.13
CA LEU A 188 15.11 2.25 -6.48
C LEU A 188 14.00 1.89 -7.49
N THR A 189 13.71 2.74 -8.47
CA THR A 189 12.73 2.46 -9.53
C THR A 189 13.03 1.15 -10.25
N ARG A 190 14.31 0.91 -10.58
CA ARG A 190 14.76 -0.31 -11.27
C ARG A 190 14.81 -1.52 -10.35
N VAL A 191 15.26 -1.34 -9.11
CA VAL A 191 15.24 -2.41 -8.10
C VAL A 191 13.81 -2.88 -7.83
N LEU A 192 12.86 -1.95 -7.69
CA LEU A 192 11.44 -2.21 -7.47
C LEU A 192 10.68 -2.59 -8.76
N ASP A 193 11.35 -2.69 -9.91
CA ASP A 193 10.79 -3.39 -11.08
C ASP A 193 11.01 -4.91 -10.98
N GLY A 194 11.84 -5.40 -10.05
CA GLY A 194 12.05 -6.84 -9.80
C GLY A 194 12.90 -7.58 -10.82
N GLN A 195 13.39 -6.90 -11.87
CA GLN A 195 14.12 -7.53 -12.99
C GLN A 195 15.65 -7.56 -12.82
N GLY A 196 16.11 -7.16 -11.63
CA GLY A 196 17.51 -6.91 -11.33
C GLY A 196 17.93 -5.45 -11.58
N TYR A 197 19.19 -5.15 -11.31
CA TYR A 197 19.78 -3.83 -11.51
C TYR A 197 21.19 -3.98 -12.08
N GLN A 198 21.51 -3.20 -13.11
CA GLN A 198 22.82 -3.17 -13.75
C GLN A 198 23.28 -1.72 -13.89
N CYS A 199 24.57 -1.49 -13.63
CA CYS A 199 25.19 -0.19 -13.75
C CYS A 199 26.62 -0.31 -14.30
N ASP A 200 26.98 0.68 -15.11
CA ASP A 200 28.34 0.84 -15.63
C ASP A 200 29.13 1.81 -14.74
N SER A 201 30.38 1.47 -14.46
CA SER A 201 31.33 2.36 -13.79
C SER A 201 32.60 2.52 -14.63
N GLY A 202 33.24 3.68 -14.53
CA GLY A 202 34.51 3.94 -15.24
C GLY A 202 35.65 3.02 -14.83
N THR A 203 35.58 2.38 -13.65
CA THR A 203 36.62 1.50 -13.12
C THR A 203 36.40 0.01 -13.45
N HIS A 204 35.16 -0.44 -13.59
CA HIS A 204 34.85 -1.87 -13.74
C HIS A 204 33.95 -2.22 -14.93
N GLY A 205 33.59 -1.24 -15.76
CA GLY A 205 32.61 -1.43 -16.82
C GLY A 205 31.25 -1.82 -16.24
N GLN A 206 30.56 -2.74 -16.91
CA GLN A 206 29.23 -3.18 -16.50
C GLN A 206 29.28 -4.18 -15.34
N ARG A 207 28.57 -3.87 -14.24
CA ARG A 207 28.26 -4.82 -13.17
C ARG A 207 26.77 -4.84 -12.85
N GLY A 208 26.34 -5.91 -12.21
CA GLY A 208 24.99 -6.06 -11.68
C GLY A 208 24.34 -7.36 -12.09
N TYR A 209 23.04 -7.42 -11.83
CA TYR A 209 22.26 -8.63 -11.87
C TYR A 209 21.04 -8.45 -12.77
N ARG A 210 20.63 -9.51 -13.45
CA ARG A 210 19.45 -9.54 -14.32
C ARG A 210 18.70 -10.84 -14.09
N GLY A 211 17.38 -10.77 -14.04
CA GLY A 211 16.51 -11.93 -13.82
C GLY A 211 15.44 -11.65 -12.78
N ASP A 212 14.94 -12.71 -12.14
CA ASP A 212 13.93 -12.60 -11.09
C ASP A 212 14.57 -12.19 -9.76
N TYR A 213 14.54 -10.90 -9.45
CA TYR A 213 14.97 -10.32 -8.16
C TYR A 213 13.77 -9.73 -7.43
N VAL A 214 12.64 -10.44 -7.42
CA VAL A 214 11.46 -10.06 -6.63
C VAL A 214 11.74 -10.26 -5.13
N PHE A 215 11.33 -9.29 -4.33
CA PHE A 215 11.40 -9.30 -2.87
C PHE A 215 10.23 -8.47 -2.33
N SER A 216 9.89 -8.62 -1.05
CA SER A 216 8.95 -7.72 -0.37
C SER A 216 9.70 -6.74 0.50
N TRP A 217 9.19 -5.54 0.70
CA TRP A 217 9.85 -4.52 1.52
C TRP A 217 8.88 -3.99 2.57
N LEU A 218 9.28 -4.11 3.84
CA LEU A 218 8.65 -3.47 4.97
C LEU A 218 9.57 -2.38 5.49
N GLY A 219 9.07 -1.16 5.62
CA GLY A 219 9.86 -0.07 6.16
C GLY A 219 9.08 0.86 7.08
N GLY A 220 9.79 1.65 7.87
CA GLY A 220 9.21 2.64 8.78
C GLY A 220 9.78 4.01 8.51
N THR A 221 8.96 5.06 8.60
CA THR A 221 9.46 6.44 8.54
C THR A 221 8.52 7.42 9.22
N THR A 222 9.06 8.58 9.57
CA THR A 222 8.26 9.75 9.99
C THR A 222 7.58 10.41 8.78
N PRO A 223 6.50 11.17 8.96
CA PRO A 223 5.82 11.86 7.86
C PRO A 223 6.80 12.65 6.98
N PHE A 224 6.63 12.53 5.66
CA PHE A 224 7.51 13.16 4.69
C PHE A 224 7.24 14.66 4.56
N ASP A 225 8.32 15.43 4.35
CA ASP A 225 8.21 16.81 3.89
C ASP A 225 7.65 16.89 2.46
N LYS A 226 6.99 18.01 2.13
CA LYS A 226 6.42 18.27 0.79
C LYS A 226 7.43 18.03 -0.35
N LYS A 227 8.70 18.35 -0.12
CA LYS A 227 9.79 18.16 -1.11
C LYS A 227 10.00 16.68 -1.43
N VAL A 228 9.96 15.81 -0.43
CA VAL A 228 10.17 14.36 -0.62
C VAL A 228 9.01 13.77 -1.41
N TRP A 229 7.77 14.17 -1.11
CA TRP A 229 6.59 13.77 -1.89
C TRP A 229 6.72 14.15 -3.37
N LYS A 230 7.21 15.36 -3.67
CA LYS A 230 7.41 15.82 -5.04
C LYS A 230 8.39 14.92 -5.80
N VAL A 231 9.55 14.60 -5.21
CA VAL A 231 10.52 13.71 -5.87
C VAL A 231 9.99 12.26 -5.94
N MET A 232 9.30 11.81 -4.90
CA MET A 232 8.73 10.47 -4.84
C MET A 232 7.63 10.22 -5.88
N SER A 233 6.96 11.26 -6.37
CA SER A 233 6.04 11.12 -7.51
C SER A 233 6.72 10.50 -8.74
N GLN A 234 8.04 10.66 -8.90
CA GLN A 234 8.83 10.06 -9.98
C GLN A 234 8.96 8.53 -9.86
N LEU A 235 8.84 7.95 -8.66
CA LEU A 235 8.85 6.50 -8.47
C LEU A 235 7.60 5.82 -9.05
N GLY A 236 6.50 6.57 -9.25
CA GLY A 236 5.17 6.01 -9.46
C GLY A 236 4.72 5.08 -8.33
N SER A 237 3.80 4.18 -8.62
CA SER A 237 3.09 3.28 -7.69
C SER A 237 3.94 2.06 -7.35
N ARG A 238 5.15 2.30 -6.88
CA ARG A 238 6.09 1.28 -6.37
C ARG A 238 6.17 1.28 -4.86
N LEU A 239 5.83 2.38 -4.19
CA LEU A 239 5.76 2.50 -2.74
C LEU A 239 4.33 2.76 -2.30
N PHE A 240 3.88 1.94 -1.34
CA PHE A 240 2.60 2.04 -0.68
C PHE A 240 2.81 2.36 0.79
N PHE A 241 1.89 3.10 1.37
CA PHE A 241 2.02 3.62 2.72
C PHE A 241 0.86 3.14 3.58
N LEU A 242 1.13 2.92 4.86
CA LEU A 242 0.12 2.79 5.90
C LEU A 242 0.36 3.89 6.92
N LEU A 243 -0.61 4.78 7.09
CA LEU A 243 -0.54 5.84 8.08
C LEU A 243 -0.89 5.27 9.46
N MET A 244 0.05 5.40 10.39
CA MET A 244 -0.06 4.98 11.78
C MET A 244 -0.12 6.22 12.67
N ASP A 245 -1.33 6.61 13.04
CA ASP A 245 -1.60 7.73 13.93
C ASP A 245 -1.77 7.22 15.37
N GLN A 246 -1.50 8.07 16.38
CA GLN A 246 -1.83 7.72 17.76
C GLN A 246 -3.33 7.94 17.96
N GLU A 247 -4.09 6.86 18.10
CA GLU A 247 -5.56 6.90 18.22
C GLU A 247 -6.04 7.42 19.57
N GLU A 248 -5.27 7.22 20.64
CA GLU A 248 -5.65 7.58 22.00
C GLU A 248 -4.70 8.64 22.57
N ALA A 249 -5.27 9.71 23.14
CA ALA A 249 -4.51 10.66 23.92
C ALA A 249 -3.88 9.92 25.11
N ILE A 250 -2.55 9.87 25.13
CA ILE A 250 -1.82 9.23 26.23
C ILE A 250 -2.14 10.00 27.52
N THR A 251 -2.89 9.36 28.43
CA THR A 251 -3.18 9.94 29.74
C THR A 251 -1.99 9.71 30.68
N LEU A 252 -1.80 10.63 31.64
CA LEU A 252 -0.79 10.46 32.68
C LEU A 252 -1.00 9.15 33.46
N GLU A 253 -2.27 8.79 33.69
CA GLU A 253 -2.65 7.55 34.36
C GLU A 253 -2.17 6.31 33.60
N ALA A 254 -2.31 6.27 32.27
CA ALA A 254 -1.81 5.15 31.45
C ALA A 254 -0.27 5.03 31.46
N LEU A 255 0.45 6.15 31.64
CA LEU A 255 1.91 6.15 31.75
C LEU A 255 2.40 5.72 33.14
N VAL A 256 1.70 6.13 34.20
CA VAL A 256 2.05 5.84 35.60
C VAL A 256 1.57 4.45 36.03
N HIS A 257 0.43 4.03 35.50
CA HIS A 257 -0.20 2.73 35.73
C HIS A 257 -0.40 2.01 34.40
N PRO A 258 0.69 1.50 33.79
CA PRO A 258 0.57 0.75 32.55
C PRO A 258 -0.36 -0.46 32.76
N SER A 259 -1.27 -0.66 31.81
CA SER A 259 -2.25 -1.76 31.82
C SER A 259 -1.61 -3.16 31.86
N SER A 260 -0.33 -3.26 31.49
CA SER A 260 0.46 -4.48 31.54
C SER A 260 1.57 -4.36 32.58
N SER A 261 1.61 -5.31 33.52
CA SER A 261 2.73 -5.50 34.44
C SER A 261 3.98 -6.08 33.76
N ILE A 262 3.86 -6.56 32.52
CA ILE A 262 4.94 -7.15 31.74
C ILE A 262 5.76 -6.04 31.06
N PRO A 263 7.11 -6.05 31.18
CA PRO A 263 7.98 -5.10 30.50
C PRO A 263 7.79 -5.10 28.99
N TYR A 264 7.94 -3.93 28.35
CA TYR A 264 7.81 -3.76 26.89
C TYR A 264 8.63 -4.78 26.09
N ALA A 265 9.90 -5.01 26.48
CA ALA A 265 10.78 -5.94 25.77
C ALA A 265 10.29 -7.40 25.80
N ALA A 266 9.66 -7.81 26.91
CA ALA A 266 9.09 -9.15 27.01
C ALA A 266 7.83 -9.30 26.13
N ARG A 267 6.94 -8.30 26.16
CA ARG A 267 5.76 -8.23 25.27
C ARG A 267 6.14 -8.30 23.79
N LEU A 268 7.15 -7.53 23.39
CA LEU A 268 7.69 -7.55 22.03
C LEU A 268 8.31 -8.92 21.71
N GLY A 269 9.04 -9.52 22.64
CA GLY A 269 9.62 -10.85 22.48
C GLY A 269 8.56 -11.92 22.22
N GLU A 270 7.44 -11.87 22.93
CA GLU A 270 6.29 -12.79 22.74
C GLU A 270 5.63 -12.59 21.37
N CYS A 271 5.39 -11.34 20.96
CA CYS A 271 4.84 -11.04 19.62
C CYS A 271 5.80 -11.47 18.50
N ARG A 272 7.10 -11.19 18.65
CA ARG A 272 8.13 -11.60 17.69
C ARG A 272 8.17 -13.12 17.57
N LYS A 273 8.14 -13.83 18.69
CA LYS A 273 8.07 -15.30 18.69
C LYS A 273 6.85 -15.80 17.93
N ALA A 274 5.68 -15.23 18.17
CA ALA A 274 4.45 -15.62 17.47
C ALA A 274 4.55 -15.40 15.94
N VAL A 275 5.09 -14.26 15.48
CA VAL A 275 5.30 -14.00 14.05
C VAL A 275 6.32 -14.99 13.45
N HIS A 276 7.40 -15.26 14.18
CA HIS A 276 8.45 -16.21 13.77
C HIS A 276 7.96 -17.65 13.70
N GLU A 277 6.95 -18.02 14.48
CA GLU A 277 6.30 -19.34 14.42
C GLU A 277 5.28 -19.41 13.29
N PHE A 278 4.52 -18.35 13.05
CA PHE A 278 3.49 -18.31 12.01
C PHE A 278 4.06 -18.30 10.58
N LEU A 279 5.10 -17.52 10.30
CA LEU A 279 5.65 -17.40 8.93
C LEU A 279 6.12 -18.74 8.33
N PRO A 280 6.86 -19.61 9.03
CA PRO A 280 7.15 -20.97 8.58
C PRO A 280 5.89 -21.77 8.24
N ILE A 281 4.89 -21.77 9.11
CA ILE A 281 3.63 -22.51 8.93
C ILE A 281 2.95 -22.03 7.63
N LEU A 282 2.86 -20.72 7.44
CA LEU A 282 2.29 -20.11 6.24
C LEU A 282 3.02 -20.56 4.96
N PHE A 283 4.35 -20.44 4.93
CA PHE A 283 5.12 -20.78 3.75
C PHE A 283 5.18 -22.28 3.50
N GLU A 284 5.21 -23.13 4.53
CA GLU A 284 5.16 -24.58 4.38
C GLU A 284 3.79 -25.04 3.86
N HIS A 285 2.69 -24.44 4.36
CA HIS A 285 1.34 -24.74 3.90
C HIS A 285 1.18 -24.53 2.38
N TYR A 286 1.74 -23.44 1.86
CA TYR A 286 1.66 -23.08 0.45
C TYR A 286 2.87 -23.52 -0.39
N GLN A 287 3.68 -24.47 0.09
CA GLN A 287 4.83 -25.04 -0.65
C GLN A 287 5.95 -24.04 -0.98
N GLY A 288 6.05 -22.95 -0.22
CA GLY A 288 7.12 -21.97 -0.28
C GLY A 288 6.90 -20.84 -1.28
N ILE A 289 7.98 -20.17 -1.63
CA ILE A 289 7.99 -19.04 -2.57
C ILE A 289 7.41 -19.47 -3.92
N ARG A 290 6.50 -18.68 -4.48
CA ARG A 290 5.80 -18.95 -5.75
C ARG A 290 5.00 -20.27 -5.76
N GLY A 291 4.65 -20.82 -4.61
CA GLY A 291 3.93 -22.10 -4.53
C GLY A 291 2.43 -22.03 -4.86
N VAL A 292 1.85 -20.83 -4.95
CA VAL A 292 0.41 -20.65 -5.23
C VAL A 292 0.17 -20.20 -6.65
N ALA A 293 -0.48 -21.05 -7.43
CA ALA A 293 -1.09 -20.69 -8.71
C ALA A 293 -2.47 -20.07 -8.44
N TRP A 294 -2.59 -18.76 -8.62
CA TRP A 294 -3.85 -18.05 -8.43
C TRP A 294 -4.74 -18.19 -9.66
N ASN A 295 -6.06 -18.39 -9.48
CA ASN A 295 -7.00 -18.50 -10.60
C ASN A 295 -7.85 -17.22 -10.74
N PRO A 296 -7.55 -16.33 -11.72
CA PRO A 296 -8.32 -15.10 -11.90
C PRO A 296 -9.74 -15.34 -12.41
N GLN A 297 -10.09 -16.51 -12.94
CA GLN A 297 -11.44 -16.72 -13.50
C GLN A 297 -12.50 -16.96 -12.41
N GLU A 298 -12.08 -17.32 -11.21
CA GLU A 298 -12.96 -17.63 -10.08
C GLU A 298 -13.14 -16.47 -9.10
N GLU A 299 -12.40 -15.37 -9.27
CA GLU A 299 -12.54 -14.23 -8.37
C GLU A 299 -13.84 -13.47 -8.64
N ASP A 300 -14.38 -12.89 -7.57
CA ASP A 300 -15.48 -11.94 -7.63
C ASP A 300 -15.10 -10.74 -8.51
N SER A 301 -15.84 -10.58 -9.62
CA SER A 301 -15.64 -9.48 -10.56
C SER A 301 -15.90 -8.11 -9.93
N GLU A 302 -16.82 -8.03 -8.96
CA GLU A 302 -17.16 -6.78 -8.30
C GLU A 302 -16.01 -6.33 -7.39
N LEU A 303 -15.50 -7.22 -6.55
CA LEU A 303 -14.35 -6.93 -5.69
C LEU A 303 -13.12 -6.50 -6.52
N ARG A 304 -12.89 -7.16 -7.67
CA ARG A 304 -11.84 -6.77 -8.61
C ARG A 304 -12.04 -5.36 -9.16
N GLU A 305 -13.29 -5.01 -9.51
CA GLU A 305 -13.64 -3.66 -9.95
C GLU A 305 -13.33 -2.63 -8.86
N TRP A 306 -13.66 -2.92 -7.60
CA TRP A 306 -13.36 -2.03 -6.48
C TRP A 306 -11.86 -1.83 -6.25
N ILE A 307 -11.05 -2.88 -6.34
CA ILE A 307 -9.58 -2.76 -6.32
C ILE A 307 -9.10 -1.91 -7.51
N GLY A 308 -9.70 -2.09 -8.69
CA GLY A 308 -9.47 -1.25 -9.88
C GLY A 308 -9.77 0.23 -9.63
N ARG A 309 -10.89 0.54 -8.98
CA ARG A 309 -11.27 1.91 -8.60
C ARG A 309 -10.26 2.53 -7.63
N CYS A 310 -9.79 1.78 -6.63
CA CYS A 310 -8.73 2.21 -5.73
C CYS A 310 -7.42 2.54 -6.50
N ALA A 311 -7.05 1.70 -7.48
CA ALA A 311 -5.88 1.95 -8.31
C ALA A 311 -6.02 3.20 -9.19
N MET A 312 -7.19 3.44 -9.77
CA MET A 312 -7.48 4.66 -10.54
C MET A 312 -7.42 5.90 -9.65
N LEU A 313 -7.99 5.81 -8.45
CA LEU A 313 -7.95 6.88 -7.45
C LEU A 313 -6.51 7.22 -7.05
N LEU A 314 -5.67 6.22 -6.78
CA LEU A 314 -4.25 6.44 -6.49
C LEU A 314 -3.52 7.09 -7.65
N ALA A 315 -3.72 6.59 -8.86
CA ALA A 315 -3.09 7.15 -10.06
C ALA A 315 -3.45 8.64 -10.23
N LYS A 316 -4.72 9.01 -10.06
CA LYS A 316 -5.15 10.41 -10.14
C LYS A 316 -4.62 11.28 -9.01
N THR A 317 -4.69 10.81 -7.77
CA THR A 317 -4.21 11.58 -6.60
C THR A 317 -2.69 11.77 -6.56
N ARG A 318 -1.92 10.87 -7.20
CA ARG A 318 -0.45 10.95 -7.31
C ARG A 318 0.03 11.69 -8.56
N SER A 319 -0.86 11.90 -9.53
CA SER A 319 -0.52 12.63 -10.75
C SER A 319 -0.24 14.09 -10.44
N ALA A 320 0.86 14.62 -10.98
CA ALA A 320 1.17 16.03 -10.83
C ALA A 320 0.30 16.85 -11.79
N PRO A 321 -0.36 17.94 -11.32
CA PRO A 321 -1.19 18.77 -12.19
C PRO A 321 -0.33 19.42 -13.30
N LEU A 322 -0.96 19.67 -14.45
CA LEU A 322 -0.35 20.46 -15.52
C LEU A 322 -0.14 21.89 -15.04
N CYS A 323 1.12 22.33 -15.00
CA CYS A 323 1.49 23.72 -14.71
C CYS A 323 2.14 24.37 -15.93
N HIS A 324 2.10 25.70 -16.02
CA HIS A 324 2.70 26.45 -17.13
C HIS A 324 4.18 26.12 -17.37
N ASP A 325 4.90 25.73 -16.31
CA ASP A 325 6.35 25.45 -16.34
C ASP A 325 6.71 23.96 -16.31
N SER A 326 5.74 23.04 -16.21
CA SER A 326 6.00 21.60 -16.19
C SER A 326 4.87 20.81 -16.86
N PRO A 327 5.18 19.93 -17.83
CA PRO A 327 4.19 18.98 -18.30
C PRO A 327 3.76 18.14 -17.09
N GLY A 328 2.46 18.11 -16.79
CA GLY A 328 1.92 17.27 -15.74
C GLY A 328 2.34 15.82 -15.98
N SER A 329 2.58 15.07 -14.91
CA SER A 329 2.91 13.66 -14.99
C SER A 329 1.68 12.87 -14.62
N GLU A 330 1.01 12.28 -15.62
CA GLU A 330 -0.10 11.37 -15.38
C GLU A 330 0.42 9.96 -15.13
N GLU A 331 0.04 9.42 -13.98
CA GLU A 331 0.37 8.06 -13.62
C GLU A 331 -0.67 7.08 -14.18
N ALA A 332 -0.22 5.96 -14.76
CA ALA A 332 -1.13 4.90 -15.22
C ALA A 332 -1.48 3.93 -14.07
N PRO A 333 -2.75 3.49 -13.94
CA PRO A 333 -3.22 2.72 -12.79
C PRO A 333 -2.77 1.25 -12.78
N TRP A 334 -2.25 0.73 -13.89
CA TRP A 334 -1.94 -0.70 -14.06
C TRP A 334 -1.02 -1.27 -12.98
N ARG A 335 0.03 -0.51 -12.61
CA ARG A 335 0.96 -0.96 -11.57
C ARG A 335 0.35 -0.83 -10.17
N ALA A 336 -0.38 0.26 -9.92
CA ALA A 336 -1.13 0.41 -8.67
C ALA A 336 -2.07 -0.78 -8.46
N TYR A 337 -2.84 -1.12 -9.49
CA TYR A 337 -3.74 -2.25 -9.50
C TYR A 337 -3.01 -3.57 -9.23
N ALA A 338 -1.91 -3.83 -9.94
CA ALA A 338 -1.14 -5.06 -9.74
C ALA A 338 -0.65 -5.23 -8.29
N VAL A 339 -0.15 -4.16 -7.66
CA VAL A 339 0.34 -4.24 -6.28
C VAL A 339 -0.81 -4.32 -5.27
N LEU A 340 -1.88 -3.54 -5.42
CA LEU A 340 -3.06 -3.62 -4.55
C LEU A 340 -3.74 -4.99 -4.64
N HIS A 341 -3.83 -5.55 -5.85
CA HIS A 341 -4.36 -6.89 -6.07
C HIS A 341 -3.44 -7.96 -5.46
N ASN A 342 -2.12 -7.83 -5.59
CA ASN A 342 -1.17 -8.72 -4.90
C ASN A 342 -1.31 -8.66 -3.38
N LEU A 343 -1.49 -7.46 -2.81
CA LEU A 343 -1.72 -7.29 -1.37
C LEU A 343 -3.02 -7.96 -0.93
N ALA A 344 -4.10 -7.82 -1.70
CA ALA A 344 -5.38 -8.46 -1.41
C ALA A 344 -5.25 -9.99 -1.43
N ARG A 345 -4.57 -10.52 -2.45
CA ARG A 345 -4.27 -11.95 -2.56
C ARG A 345 -3.38 -12.44 -1.42
N GLY A 346 -2.37 -11.67 -1.06
CA GLY A 346 -1.50 -11.95 0.09
C GLY A 346 -2.28 -12.03 1.40
N HIS A 347 -3.20 -11.08 1.62
CA HIS A 347 -4.09 -11.09 2.78
C HIS A 347 -5.00 -12.32 2.80
N ALA A 348 -5.66 -12.65 1.68
CA ALA A 348 -6.45 -13.87 1.56
C ALA A 348 -5.64 -15.13 1.92
N LEU A 349 -4.38 -15.23 1.45
CA LEU A 349 -3.51 -16.36 1.76
C LEU A 349 -3.15 -16.45 3.25
N VAL A 350 -2.89 -15.33 3.92
CA VAL A 350 -2.66 -15.27 5.37
C VAL A 350 -3.85 -15.85 6.12
N HIS A 351 -5.06 -15.57 5.66
CA HIS A 351 -6.32 -16.11 6.18
C HIS A 351 -6.66 -17.53 5.68
N GLY A 352 -5.73 -18.23 5.04
CA GLY A 352 -5.94 -19.61 4.56
C GLY A 352 -6.86 -19.73 3.34
N ARG A 353 -7.14 -18.61 2.65
CA ARG A 353 -8.00 -18.57 1.45
C ARG A 353 -7.15 -18.47 0.19
N THR A 354 -7.57 -19.18 -0.85
CA THR A 354 -6.98 -19.09 -2.21
C THR A 354 -7.85 -18.29 -3.17
N GLN A 355 -8.85 -17.57 -2.64
CA GLN A 355 -9.75 -16.69 -3.36
C GLN A 355 -9.98 -15.41 -2.56
N LEU A 356 -10.18 -14.29 -3.26
CA LEU A 356 -10.49 -13.01 -2.65
C LEU A 356 -11.91 -13.02 -2.06
N ALA A 357 -12.07 -12.32 -0.94
CA ALA A 357 -13.35 -12.05 -0.31
C ALA A 357 -13.43 -10.57 0.09
N TRP A 358 -14.65 -10.10 0.36
CA TRP A 358 -14.88 -8.71 0.77
C TRP A 358 -14.16 -8.32 2.07
N GLU A 359 -13.79 -9.29 2.91
CA GLU A 359 -12.95 -9.10 4.09
C GLU A 359 -11.54 -8.59 3.78
N ASP A 360 -11.05 -8.79 2.55
CA ASP A 360 -9.72 -8.31 2.11
C ASP A 360 -9.75 -6.83 1.72
N PHE A 361 -10.92 -6.32 1.32
CA PHE A 361 -11.04 -4.98 0.75
C PHE A 361 -10.73 -3.84 1.75
N PRO A 362 -11.13 -3.89 3.03
CA PRO A 362 -10.84 -2.84 3.99
C PRO A 362 -9.35 -2.52 4.14
N LEU A 363 -8.50 -3.55 4.10
CA LEU A 363 -7.04 -3.38 4.13
C LEU A 363 -6.56 -2.59 2.90
N ILE A 364 -7.09 -2.93 1.71
CA ILE A 364 -6.74 -2.28 0.45
C ILE A 364 -7.20 -0.83 0.42
N ALA A 365 -8.42 -0.55 0.88
CA ALA A 365 -8.93 0.81 1.00
C ALA A 365 -8.07 1.66 1.95
N GLN A 366 -7.67 1.11 3.09
CA GLN A 366 -6.81 1.80 4.06
C GLN A 366 -5.42 2.12 3.48
N VAL A 367 -4.79 1.16 2.80
CA VAL A 367 -3.50 1.36 2.11
C VAL A 367 -3.63 2.41 1.01
N THR A 368 -4.73 2.37 0.25
CA THR A 368 -5.03 3.34 -0.81
C THR A 368 -5.09 4.76 -0.24
N CYS A 369 -5.91 5.00 0.78
CA CYS A 369 -6.02 6.33 1.39
C CYS A 369 -4.72 6.79 2.06
N SER A 370 -4.00 5.87 2.70
CA SER A 370 -2.71 6.15 3.34
C SER A 370 -1.61 6.48 2.33
N THR A 371 -1.73 5.98 1.10
CA THR A 371 -0.74 6.16 0.04
C THR A 371 -0.87 7.50 -0.70
N MET A 372 -1.98 8.21 -0.51
CA MET A 372 -2.21 9.50 -1.14
C MET A 372 -1.20 10.57 -0.66
N PRO A 373 -0.73 11.48 -1.53
CA PRO A 373 0.20 12.52 -1.13
C PRO A 373 -0.40 13.47 -0.09
N PHE A 374 0.45 14.05 0.77
CA PHE A 374 0.03 15.16 1.62
C PHE A 374 0.03 16.48 0.81
N PRO A 375 -0.98 17.37 0.94
CA PRO A 375 -2.12 17.34 1.86
C PRO A 375 -3.37 16.57 1.38
N MET A 376 -3.38 16.10 0.12
CA MET A 376 -4.53 15.43 -0.51
C MET A 376 -5.12 14.29 0.32
N GLY A 377 -4.30 13.36 0.80
CA GLY A 377 -4.78 12.20 1.56
C GLY A 377 -5.45 12.53 2.90
N MET A 378 -5.07 13.64 3.53
CA MET A 378 -5.69 14.11 4.77
C MET A 378 -7.09 14.68 4.50
N LEU A 379 -7.19 15.56 3.50
CA LEU A 379 -8.47 16.17 3.13
C LEU A 379 -9.43 15.16 2.50
N PHE A 380 -8.91 14.21 1.73
CA PHE A 380 -9.71 13.10 1.18
C PHE A 380 -10.36 12.28 2.30
N ARG A 381 -9.58 11.88 3.31
CA ARG A 381 -10.10 11.11 4.46
C ARG A 381 -11.15 11.90 5.24
N ALA A 382 -10.86 13.17 5.55
CA ALA A 382 -11.81 14.03 6.23
C ALA A 382 -13.11 14.23 5.44
N LEU A 383 -13.01 14.36 4.11
CA LEU A 383 -14.17 14.52 3.23
C LEU A 383 -15.00 13.24 3.15
N ALA A 384 -14.35 12.08 3.01
CA ALA A 384 -15.01 10.78 3.01
C ALA A 384 -15.72 10.46 4.33
N GLN A 385 -15.20 10.98 5.44
CA GLN A 385 -15.79 10.84 6.77
C GLN A 385 -16.84 11.90 7.10
N ASN A 386 -16.92 13.01 6.35
CA ASN A 386 -17.87 14.08 6.62
C ASN A 386 -19.29 13.70 6.15
N PRO A 387 -20.30 13.64 7.04
CA PRO A 387 -21.67 13.31 6.65
C PRO A 387 -22.28 14.25 5.61
N GLN A 388 -21.82 15.50 5.57
CA GLN A 388 -22.31 16.51 4.62
C GLN A 388 -21.67 16.39 3.24
N GLY A 389 -20.63 15.55 3.09
CA GLY A 389 -19.87 15.39 1.84
C GLY A 389 -19.18 16.68 1.40
N LYS A 390 -18.90 17.60 2.34
CA LYS A 390 -18.28 18.90 2.09
C LYS A 390 -17.27 19.23 3.18
N LEU A 391 -16.19 19.91 2.81
CA LEU A 391 -15.26 20.53 3.76
C LEU A 391 -15.16 22.02 3.50
N THR A 392 -15.48 22.82 4.50
CA THR A 392 -15.37 24.28 4.47
C THR A 392 -13.92 24.73 4.64
N ARG A 393 -13.63 25.99 4.27
CA ARG A 393 -12.30 26.57 4.46
C ARG A 393 -11.81 26.54 5.91
N THR A 394 -12.70 26.71 6.88
CA THR A 394 -12.35 26.65 8.31
C THR A 394 -11.94 25.24 8.71
N GLU A 395 -12.73 24.23 8.33
CA GLU A 395 -12.38 22.83 8.60
C GLU A 395 -11.06 22.44 7.93
N VAL A 396 -10.81 22.90 6.70
CA VAL A 396 -9.53 22.66 6.01
C VAL A 396 -8.37 23.33 6.75
N GLN A 397 -8.57 24.55 7.26
CA GLN A 397 -7.55 25.26 8.03
C GLN A 397 -7.19 24.49 9.31
N ASP A 398 -8.20 24.05 10.04
CA ASP A 398 -8.03 23.31 11.30
C ASP A 398 -7.35 21.97 11.06
N LEU A 399 -7.79 21.21 10.04
CA LEU A 399 -7.21 19.92 9.68
C LEU A 399 -5.74 20.01 9.29
N LEU A 400 -5.37 21.04 8.53
CA LEU A 400 -3.99 21.24 8.08
C LEU A 400 -3.12 22.00 9.09
N ALA A 401 -3.71 22.45 10.21
CA ALA A 401 -3.06 23.29 11.22
C ALA A 401 -2.32 24.50 10.61
N VAL A 402 -2.93 25.16 9.62
CA VAL A 402 -2.34 26.35 8.98
C VAL A 402 -2.86 27.64 9.62
N GLU A 403 -1.97 28.60 9.84
CA GLU A 403 -2.32 29.84 10.56
C GLU A 403 -3.20 30.81 9.76
N SER A 404 -3.17 30.73 8.42
CA SER A 404 -3.83 31.70 7.54
C SER A 404 -4.92 31.07 6.68
N HIS A 405 -6.10 31.70 6.67
CA HIS A 405 -7.19 31.37 5.74
C HIS A 405 -6.77 31.42 4.27
N ASN A 406 -5.83 32.29 3.90
CA ASN A 406 -5.34 32.38 2.53
C ASN A 406 -4.54 31.13 2.15
N THR A 407 -3.72 30.60 3.06
CA THR A 407 -2.96 29.36 2.84
C THR A 407 -3.92 28.17 2.69
N ALA A 408 -4.94 28.07 3.53
CA ALA A 408 -5.98 27.04 3.40
C ALA A 408 -6.69 27.13 2.04
N GLN A 409 -7.05 28.33 1.59
CA GLN A 409 -7.68 28.55 0.29
C GLN A 409 -6.78 28.14 -0.88
N MET A 410 -5.48 28.52 -0.85
CA MET A 410 -4.53 28.09 -1.89
C MET A 410 -4.43 26.57 -1.99
N VAL A 411 -4.43 25.86 -0.85
CA VAL A 411 -4.42 24.39 -0.84
C VAL A 411 -5.72 23.81 -1.39
N MET A 412 -6.88 24.41 -1.06
CA MET A 412 -8.18 24.00 -1.62
C MET A 412 -8.20 24.16 -3.15
N GLU A 413 -7.66 25.27 -3.67
CA GLU A 413 -7.56 25.55 -5.10
C GLU A 413 -6.61 24.55 -5.80
N GLU A 414 -5.45 24.26 -5.21
CA GLU A 414 -4.48 23.28 -5.71
C GLU A 414 -5.08 21.87 -5.78
N ILE A 415 -5.73 21.42 -4.70
CA ILE A 415 -6.41 20.11 -4.67
C ILE A 415 -7.59 20.07 -5.64
N GLY A 416 -8.28 21.19 -5.83
CA GLY A 416 -9.34 21.34 -6.83
C GLY A 416 -8.90 21.00 -8.26
N GLN A 417 -7.61 21.10 -8.56
CA GLN A 417 -7.04 20.77 -9.87
C GLN A 417 -6.76 19.28 -10.06
N SER A 418 -6.84 18.46 -9.00
CA SER A 418 -6.60 17.01 -9.06
C SER A 418 -7.64 16.24 -9.88
N GLY A 419 -8.83 16.80 -10.07
CA GLY A 419 -9.97 16.12 -10.69
C GLY A 419 -10.64 15.06 -9.81
N VAL A 420 -10.17 14.88 -8.57
CA VAL A 420 -10.78 13.98 -7.58
C VAL A 420 -11.72 14.74 -6.63
N ILE A 421 -11.24 15.89 -6.17
CA ILE A 421 -11.98 16.82 -5.31
C ILE A 421 -12.18 18.12 -6.08
N LYS A 422 -13.37 18.70 -6.00
CA LYS A 422 -13.72 20.01 -6.56
C LYS A 422 -13.70 21.09 -5.50
N TYR A 423 -13.14 22.24 -5.88
CA TYR A 423 -13.25 23.47 -5.12
C TYR A 423 -14.39 24.34 -5.65
N PHE A 424 -15.27 24.77 -4.76
CA PHE A 424 -16.33 25.73 -5.05
C PHE A 424 -16.08 27.04 -4.31
N ALA A 425 -15.68 28.07 -5.06
CA ALA A 425 -15.59 29.43 -4.56
C ALA A 425 -17.00 30.04 -4.54
N LEU A 426 -17.58 30.20 -3.35
CA LEU A 426 -18.82 30.95 -3.19
C LEU A 426 -18.49 32.43 -2.92
N GLY A 427 -19.29 33.35 -3.46
CA GLY A 427 -19.07 34.80 -3.39
C GLY A 427 -19.20 35.38 -1.98
N GLN A 428 -19.16 36.72 -1.85
CA GLN A 428 -19.20 37.40 -0.55
C GLN A 428 -20.39 36.95 0.31
N GLY A 429 -20.09 36.37 1.48
CA GLY A 429 -21.07 35.93 2.49
C GLY A 429 -21.30 34.42 2.57
N GLN A 430 -20.76 33.61 1.64
CA GLN A 430 -20.86 32.15 1.69
C GLN A 430 -19.47 31.50 1.76
N ALA A 431 -19.32 30.48 2.61
CA ALA A 431 -18.05 29.80 2.78
C ALA A 431 -17.72 28.90 1.59
N SER A 432 -16.56 29.08 0.97
CA SER A 432 -16.04 28.15 -0.03
C SER A 432 -15.89 26.74 0.58
N TYR A 433 -16.08 25.72 -0.25
CA TYR A 433 -16.02 24.33 0.19
C TYR A 433 -15.39 23.39 -0.85
N LEU A 434 -14.88 22.27 -0.36
CA LEU A 434 -14.45 21.10 -1.14
C LEU A 434 -15.53 20.03 -1.15
N THR A 435 -15.68 19.30 -2.25
CA THR A 435 -16.54 18.11 -2.36
C THR A 435 -15.98 17.16 -3.43
N PHE A 436 -16.42 15.90 -3.48
CA PHE A 436 -15.95 14.96 -4.50
C PHE A 436 -16.41 15.39 -5.90
N ASP A 437 -15.60 15.13 -6.93
CA ASP A 437 -16.12 15.13 -8.30
C ASP A 437 -17.17 14.02 -8.43
N LYS A 438 -18.08 14.17 -9.40
CA LYS A 438 -19.16 13.23 -9.69
C LYS A 438 -18.64 11.81 -9.94
N GLU A 439 -17.47 11.67 -10.57
CA GLU A 439 -16.82 10.37 -10.80
C GLU A 439 -16.38 9.68 -9.50
N TRP A 440 -16.12 10.46 -8.43
CA TRP A 440 -15.59 10.00 -7.14
C TRP A 440 -16.59 10.13 -5.99
N GLU A 441 -17.85 10.47 -6.26
CA GLU A 441 -18.90 10.55 -5.24
C GLU A 441 -19.06 9.25 -4.45
N TRP A 442 -18.74 8.10 -5.07
CA TRP A 442 -18.75 6.80 -4.42
C TRP A 442 -17.81 6.72 -3.22
N CYS A 443 -16.75 7.54 -3.15
CA CYS A 443 -15.85 7.63 -2.01
C CYS A 443 -16.50 8.24 -0.77
N GLY A 444 -17.60 8.99 -0.93
CA GLY A 444 -18.39 9.56 0.17
C GLY A 444 -19.64 8.74 0.53
N LEU A 445 -19.92 7.64 -0.17
CA LEU A 445 -21.09 6.80 0.10
C LEU A 445 -20.91 5.98 1.39
N GLY A 446 -22.04 5.60 1.99
CA GLY A 446 -22.09 4.93 3.30
C GLY A 446 -21.20 3.69 3.40
N ASP A 447 -21.09 2.88 2.36
CA ASP A 447 -20.35 1.61 2.39
C ASP A 447 -18.84 1.85 2.39
N TYR A 448 -18.32 2.69 1.48
CA TYR A 448 -16.91 3.06 1.48
C TYR A 448 -16.53 3.85 2.74
N ARG A 449 -17.43 4.72 3.22
CA ARG A 449 -17.28 5.41 4.49
C ARG A 449 -17.24 4.43 5.66
N THR A 450 -18.07 3.40 5.66
CA THR A 450 -18.08 2.34 6.68
C THR A 450 -16.76 1.59 6.65
N ILE A 451 -16.27 1.21 5.47
CA ILE A 451 -14.98 0.52 5.28
C ILE A 451 -13.81 1.38 5.77
N LEU A 452 -13.80 2.68 5.42
CA LEU A 452 -12.80 3.61 5.93
C LEU A 452 -12.93 3.79 7.45
N SER A 453 -14.15 3.87 7.97
CA SER A 453 -14.41 4.08 9.39
C SER A 453 -14.17 2.84 10.25
N ALA A 454 -14.39 1.61 9.76
CA ALA A 454 -14.22 0.37 10.51
C ALA A 454 -12.75 0.10 10.86
N ASN A 455 -11.82 0.64 10.07
CA ASN A 455 -10.38 0.63 10.35
C ASN A 455 -9.89 1.96 10.94
N LEU A 456 -10.78 2.93 11.17
CA LEU A 456 -10.49 4.24 11.77
C LEU A 456 -11.37 4.52 13.01
N SER A 457 -12.17 3.55 13.50
CA SER A 457 -13.24 3.76 14.49
C SER A 457 -12.76 3.94 15.93
N LYS A 458 -11.55 4.48 16.10
CA LYS A 458 -11.13 5.17 17.31
C LYS A 458 -10.67 6.62 17.05
N VAL A 459 -10.97 7.17 15.88
CA VAL A 459 -10.68 8.57 15.53
C VAL A 459 -11.97 9.39 15.58
N GLY A 460 -12.14 10.15 16.66
CA GLY A 460 -12.98 11.36 16.68
C GLY A 460 -14.08 11.40 17.72
N GLY A 461 -13.87 12.21 18.77
CA GLY A 461 -14.92 12.62 19.69
C GLY A 461 -14.45 13.43 20.90
N CYS A 462 -13.60 14.45 20.73
CA CYS A 462 -13.49 15.51 21.74
C CYS A 462 -14.55 16.58 21.43
N ALA A 463 -15.59 16.62 22.26
CA ALA A 463 -16.32 17.84 22.55
C ALA A 463 -15.53 18.68 23.56
#